data_AF-E6YKR7-F1
#
_entry.id   AF-E6YKR7-F1
#
_cell.length_a   1.000
_cell.length_b   1.000
_cell.length_c   1.000
_cell.angle_alpha   90.00
_cell.angle_beta   90.00
_cell.angle_gamma   90.00
#
_symmetry.space_group_name_H-M   'P 1'
#
loop_
_entity.id
_entity.type
_entity.pdbx_description
1 polymer ?
#
loop_
_entity_poly.entity_id
_entity_poly.type
_entity_poly.pdbx_seq_one_letter_code
_entity_poly.pdbx_strand_id
1 'polypeptide(L)' 'MQGRNYFLGESILEFSNIMRMPIREQEVLILQQKINNVLFQILFNISLWLLSKLFE' A
#
# COMPACT_ATOMS: atom_id res chain seq x y z
N MET A 1 18.77 -5.94 1.66
CA MET A 1 17.36 -5.60 1.96
C MET A 1 16.82 -4.57 0.96
N GLN A 2 16.85 -4.84 -0.35
CA GLN A 2 16.47 -3.87 -1.41
C GLN A 2 15.30 -4.32 -2.31
N GLY A 3 14.74 -5.52 -2.12
CA GLY A 3 13.71 -6.07 -3.01
C GLY A 3 12.25 -5.80 -2.64
N ARG A 4 11.94 -5.15 -1.51
CA ARG A 4 10.55 -5.05 -1.00
C ARG A 4 9.81 -3.74 -1.32
N ASN A 5 10.51 -2.61 -1.53
CA ASN A 5 9.87 -1.35 -1.92
C ASN A 5 9.64 -1.22 -3.44
N TYR A 6 10.27 -2.07 -4.25
CA TYR A 6 10.13 -2.04 -5.71
C TYR A 6 8.84 -2.72 -6.20
N PHE A 7 8.41 -3.81 -5.55
CA PHE A 7 7.30 -4.64 -6.05
C PHE A 7 5.98 -3.89 -6.28
N LEU A 8 5.52 -3.08 -5.32
CA LEU A 8 4.26 -2.35 -5.45
C LEU A 8 4.34 -1.26 -6.53
N GLY A 9 5.53 -0.66 -6.71
CA GLY A 9 5.75 0.43 -7.66
C GLY A 9 5.84 -0.08 -9.09
N GLU A 10 6.58 -1.18 -9.27
CA GLU A 10 6.63 -1.93 -10.51
C GLU A 10 5.24 -2.43 -10.91
N SER A 11 4.46 -2.97 -9.97
CA SER A 11 3.08 -3.41 -10.23
C SER A 11 2.17 -2.26 -10.65
N ILE A 12 2.30 -1.08 -10.05
CA ILE A 12 1.52 0.11 -10.44
C ILE A 12 1.93 0.58 -11.84
N LEU A 13 3.23 0.62 -12.15
CA LEU A 13 3.72 1.00 -13.48
C LEU A 13 3.26 0.01 -14.55
N GLU A 14 3.36 -1.29 -14.29
CA GLU A 14 2.89 -2.35 -15.20
C GLU A 14 1.38 -2.22 -15.46
N PHE A 15 0.58 -2.05 -14.41
CA PHE A 15 -0.86 -1.83 -14.54
C PHE A 15 -1.18 -0.57 -15.36
N SER A 16 -0.44 0.51 -15.13
CA SER A 16 -0.60 1.77 -15.87
C SER A 16 -0.38 1.60 -17.37
N ASN A 17 0.62 0.79 -17.74
CA ASN A 17 0.92 0.46 -19.13
C ASN A 17 -0.18 -0.39 -19.76
N ILE A 18 -0.71 -1.39 -19.04
CA ILE A 18 -1.84 -2.22 -19.49
C ILE A 18 -3.08 -1.34 -19.76
N MET A 19 -3.35 -0.41 -18.85
CA MET A 19 -4.50 0.49 -18.95
C MET A 19 -4.31 1.64 -19.95
N ARG A 20 -3.14 1.72 -20.61
CA ARG A 20 -2.75 2.84 -21.49
C ARG A 20 -2.88 4.21 -20.83
N MET A 21 -2.67 4.26 -19.52
CA MET A 21 -2.66 5.46 -18.71
C MET A 21 -1.26 5.65 -18.18
N PRO A 22 -0.37 6.37 -18.89
CA PRO A 22 1.00 6.55 -18.42
C PRO A 22 1.00 7.38 -17.14
N ILE A 23 1.36 6.74 -16.02
CA ILE A 23 1.48 7.38 -14.70
C ILE A 23 2.94 7.76 -14.48
N ARG A 24 3.21 8.96 -13.97
CA ARG A 24 4.58 9.41 -13.65
C ARG A 24 5.08 8.72 -12.38
N GLU A 25 6.39 8.52 -12.26
CA GLU A 25 7.00 7.92 -11.07
C GLU A 25 6.59 8.61 -9.75
N GLN A 26 6.45 9.94 -9.76
CA GLN A 26 5.98 10.70 -8.59
C GLN A 26 4.55 10.33 -8.19
N GLU A 27 3.67 10.10 -9.15
CA GLU A 27 2.28 9.68 -8.91
C GLU A 27 2.23 8.25 -8.38
N VAL A 28 3.13 7.38 -8.86
CA VAL A 28 3.32 6.02 -8.31
C VAL A 28 3.74 6.07 -6.85
N LEU A 29 4.71 6.92 -6.48
CA LEU A 29 5.13 7.08 -5.09
C LEU A 29 3.99 7.57 -4.20
N ILE A 30 3.20 8.54 -4.66
CA ILE A 30 2.02 9.03 -3.94
C ILE A 30 1.00 7.90 -3.76
N LEU A 31 0.75 7.10 -4.80
CA LEU A 31 -0.19 5.99 -4.76
C LEU A 31 0.28 4.88 -3.81
N GLN A 32 1.55 4.51 -3.86
CA GLN A 32 2.16 3.58 -2.91
C GLN A 32 1.98 4.04 -1.47
N GLN A 33 2.25 5.32 -1.19
CA GLN A 33 2.13 5.86 0.16
C GLN A 33 0.68 5.84 0.66
N LYS A 34 -0.29 6.15 -0.21
CA LYS A 34 -1.72 6.03 0.11
C LYS A 34 -2.12 4.59 0.42
N ILE A 35 -1.70 3.63 -0.40
CA ILE A 35 -1.97 2.20 -0.18
C ILE A 35 -1.39 1.74 1.15
N ASN A 36 -0.12 2.06 1.42
CA ASN A 36 0.55 1.69 2.66
C ASN A 36 -0.16 2.30 3.89
N ASN A 37 -0.62 3.54 3.79
CA ASN A 37 -1.35 4.19 4.88
C ASN A 37 -2.69 3.50 5.17
N VAL A 38 -3.46 3.14 4.13
CA VAL A 38 -4.71 2.40 4.28
C VAL A 38 -4.48 1.03 4.89
N LEU A 39 -3.47 0.29 4.42
CA LEU A 39 -3.10 -1.01 5.00
C LEU A 39 -2.71 -0.90 6.46
N PHE A 40 -1.91 0.12 6.82
CA PHE A 40 -1.54 0.38 8.20
C PHE A 40 -2.76 0.66 9.09
N GLN A 41 -3.70 1.49 8.64
CA GLN A 41 -4.94 1.78 9.37
C GLN A 41 -5.79 0.53 9.59
N ILE A 42 -5.91 -0.33 8.57
CA ILE A 42 -6.64 -1.60 8.69
C ILE A 42 -5.98 -2.49 9.75
N LEU A 43 -4.66 -2.69 9.66
CA LEU A 43 -3.92 -3.51 10.62
C LEU A 43 -4.00 -2.95 12.04
N PHE A 44 -3.91 -1.63 12.18
CA PHE A 44 -4.02 -0.95 13.47
C PHE A 44 -5.42 -1.14 14.10
N ASN A 45 -6.48 -0.96 13.31
CA ASN A 45 -7.86 -1.17 13.79
C ASN A 45 -8.13 -2.61 14.20
N ILE A 46 -7.64 -3.60 13.42
CA ILE A 46 -7.72 -5.02 13.79
C ILE A 46 -6.98 -5.27 15.10
N SER A 47 -5.79 -4.69 15.25
CA SER A 47 -4.98 -4.84 16.48
C SER A 47 -5.68 -4.25 17.70
N LEU A 48 -6.30 -3.07 17.57
CA LEU A 48 -7.10 -2.46 18.63
C LEU A 48 -8.30 -3.30 19.01
N TRP A 49 -9.01 -3.85 18.01
CA TRP A 49 -10.14 -4.74 18.26
C TRP A 49 -9.71 -6.01 18.99
N LEU A 50 -8.63 -6.65 18.57
CA LEU A 50 -8.08 -7.82 19.26
C LEU A 50 -7.65 -7.49 20.69
N LEU A 51 -7.01 -6.34 20.90
CA LEU A 51 -6.62 -5.89 22.23
C LEU A 51 -7.83 -5.71 23.14
N SER A 52 -8.92 -5.10 22.64
CA SER A 52 -10.15 -4.96 23.43
C SER A 52 -10.74 -6.30 23.86
N LYS A 53 -10.61 -7.35 23.05
CA LYS A 53 -11.09 -8.71 23.36
C LYS A 53 -10.25 -9.45 24.39
N LEU A 54 -9.02 -9.02 24.63
CA LEU A 54 -8.15 -9.62 25.65
C LEU A 54 -8.43 -9.09 27.07
N PHE A 55 -9.08 -7.93 27.18
CA PHE A 55 -9.42 -7.28 28.45
C PHE A 55 -10.93 -7.28 28.74
N GLU A 56 -11.73 -7.87 27.87
CA GLU A 56 -13.16 -8.19 28.06
C GLU A 56 -13.29 -9.58 28.69
#